data_AF-A0A959FR76-F1
#
_entry.id   AF-A0A959FR76-F1
#
_cell.length_a   1.000
_cell.length_b   1.000
_cell.length_c   1.000
_cell.angle_alpha   90.00
_cell.angle_beta   90.00
_cell.angle_gamma   90.00
#
_symmetry.space_group_name_H-M   'P 1'
#
loop_
_entity.id
_entity.type
_entity.pdbx_description
1 polymer ?
#
loop_
_entity_poly.entity_id
_entity_poly.type
_entity_poly.pdbx_seq_one_letter_code
_entity_poly.pdbx_strand_id
1 'polypeptide(L)'
;MTGTKAPSRQSKRAYRWSRYTLIVMIFIAVFADFLANDKPLYCRYQGETYFPVLRGYAVTLGLSQWPPELQQRRWTDLELESAIWPLVPYAANATDMRNANYVSPFADQQVKSRRWRHWLGTDNLGRDVLAGMISGTRTAMLVGIVAMGVAALIGISLGALAGFWGDDRWRKPRARWWGQLLGGVLALGYIFSVIWRAGLGLPWALLLSALLFFGLAGWCGWLAGRVWRGPAGRRTIALPLDSL
;
A
#
# COMPACT_ATOMS: atom_id res chain seq x y z
N MET A 1 -33.26 26.35 0.57
CA MET A 1 -32.37 26.66 -0.56
C MET A 1 -31.08 27.28 -0.03
N THR A 2 -30.11 26.45 0.37
CA THR A 2 -28.80 26.90 0.86
C THR A 2 -27.91 27.18 -0.35
N GLY A 3 -27.64 28.46 -0.61
CA GLY A 3 -26.75 28.89 -1.68
C GLY A 3 -25.36 28.28 -1.50
N THR A 4 -24.96 27.41 -2.42
CA THR A 4 -23.60 26.89 -2.49
C THR A 4 -22.69 28.05 -2.85
N LYS A 5 -22.02 28.63 -1.85
CA LYS A 5 -21.00 29.66 -2.08
C LYS A 5 -20.01 29.13 -3.11
N ALA A 6 -19.88 29.83 -4.23
CA ALA A 6 -18.93 29.46 -5.28
C ALA A 6 -17.53 29.31 -4.66
N PRO A 7 -16.78 28.23 -4.97
CA PRO A 7 -15.52 27.95 -4.33
C PRO A 7 -14.54 29.12 -4.53
N SER A 8 -13.92 29.56 -3.43
CA SER A 8 -12.97 30.67 -3.42
C SER A 8 -11.82 30.43 -4.41
N ARG A 9 -11.22 31.48 -4.96
CA ARG A 9 -10.09 31.36 -5.92
C ARG A 9 -8.94 30.50 -5.37
N GLN A 10 -8.73 30.53 -4.05
CA GLN A 10 -7.71 29.74 -3.37
C GLN A 10 -8.02 28.24 -3.39
N SER A 11 -9.27 27.82 -3.15
CA SER A 11 -9.65 26.39 -3.21
C SER A 11 -9.56 25.83 -4.63
N LYS A 12 -9.86 26.65 -5.65
CA LYS A 12 -9.67 26.27 -7.06
C LYS A 12 -8.20 26.03 -7.42
N ARG A 13 -7.27 26.82 -6.88
CA ARG A 13 -5.83 26.61 -7.09
C ARG A 13 -5.35 25.36 -6.36
N ALA A 14 -5.75 25.16 -5.11
CA ALA A 14 -5.39 23.96 -4.33
C ALA A 14 -5.87 22.67 -5.02
N TYR A 15 -7.11 22.66 -5.54
CA TYR A 15 -7.63 21.55 -6.33
C TYR A 15 -6.80 21.27 -7.59
N ARG A 16 -6.39 22.33 -8.32
CA ARG A 16 -5.53 22.18 -9.50
C ARG A 16 -4.18 21.56 -9.15
N TRP A 17 -3.53 22.01 -8.08
CA TRP A 17 -2.26 21.42 -7.64
C TRP A 17 -2.42 19.98 -7.19
N SER A 18 -3.46 19.68 -6.40
CA SER A 18 -3.76 18.31 -5.96
C SER A 18 -3.95 17.33 -7.12
N ARG A 19 -4.75 17.69 -8.14
CA ARG A 19 -4.91 16.83 -9.33
C ARG A 19 -3.59 16.63 -10.08
N TYR A 20 -2.74 17.65 -10.20
CA TYR A 20 -1.48 17.52 -10.93
C TYR A 20 -0.51 16.61 -10.18
N THR A 21 -0.38 16.78 -8.87
CA THR A 21 0.42 15.89 -8.03
C THR A 21 -0.06 14.45 -8.16
N LEU A 22 -1.37 14.21 -8.07
CA LEU A 22 -1.93 12.87 -8.22
C LEU A 22 -1.63 12.27 -9.61
N ILE A 23 -1.85 13.03 -10.68
CA ILE A 23 -1.57 12.58 -12.05
C ILE A 23 -0.08 12.24 -12.22
N VAL A 24 0.81 13.07 -11.67
CA VAL A 24 2.26 12.81 -11.72
C VAL A 24 2.62 11.55 -10.94
N MET A 25 2.07 11.32 -9.74
CA MET A 25 2.33 10.10 -8.98
C MET A 25 1.81 8.85 -9.70
N ILE A 26 0.63 8.92 -10.31
CA ILE A 26 0.08 7.84 -11.13
C ILE A 26 0.97 7.56 -12.33
N PHE A 27 1.43 8.62 -13.02
CA PHE A 27 2.35 8.48 -14.14
C PHE A 27 3.66 7.79 -13.72
N ILE A 28 4.29 8.23 -12.62
CA ILE A 28 5.50 7.60 -12.08
C ILE A 28 5.23 6.13 -11.70
N ALA A 29 4.10 5.85 -11.06
CA ALA A 29 3.72 4.50 -10.65
C ALA A 29 3.53 3.54 -11.83
N VAL A 30 2.82 3.97 -12.88
CA VAL A 30 2.55 3.16 -14.07
C VAL A 30 3.81 2.94 -14.90
N PHE A 31 4.63 3.98 -15.06
CA PHE A 31 5.86 3.91 -15.84
C PHE A 31 7.10 3.57 -15.01
N ALA A 32 6.94 3.09 -13.78
CA ALA A 32 8.05 2.82 -12.85
C ALA A 32 9.15 1.94 -13.47
N ASP A 33 8.76 0.84 -14.12
CA ASP A 33 9.69 -0.11 -14.75
C ASP A 33 10.34 0.46 -16.04
N PHE A 34 9.84 1.57 -16.58
CA PHE A 34 10.45 2.30 -17.70
C PHE A 34 11.33 3.47 -17.22
N LEU A 35 11.08 4.00 -16.02
CA LEU A 35 11.87 5.07 -15.40
C LEU A 35 13.08 4.53 -14.64
N ALA A 36 12.91 3.42 -13.92
CA ALA A 36 13.92 2.80 -13.07
C ALA A 36 13.98 1.28 -13.31
N ASN A 37 15.02 0.83 -14.01
CA ASN A 37 15.17 -0.59 -14.32
C ASN A 37 16.64 -0.96 -14.54
N ASP A 38 16.98 -2.21 -14.20
CA ASP A 38 18.30 -2.80 -14.45
C ASP A 38 18.45 -3.29 -15.90
N LYS A 39 17.34 -3.33 -16.64
CA LYS A 39 17.28 -3.71 -18.05
C LYS A 39 17.18 -2.47 -18.94
N PRO A 40 17.87 -2.45 -20.09
CA PRO A 40 17.69 -1.36 -21.05
C PRO A 40 16.28 -1.44 -21.67
N LEU A 41 15.76 -0.30 -22.10
CA LEU A 41 14.48 -0.19 -22.80
C LEU A 41 14.56 -0.83 -24.19
N TYR A 42 15.70 -0.62 -24.85
CA TYR A 42 16.04 -1.15 -26.16
C TYR A 42 17.50 -1.58 -26.15
N CYS A 43 17.81 -2.74 -26.73
CA CYS A 43 19.18 -3.12 -26.99
C CYS A 43 19.35 -4.00 -28.22
N ARG A 44 20.50 -3.87 -28.88
CA ARG A 44 20.95 -4.81 -29.92
C ARG A 44 22.09 -5.67 -29.38
N TYR A 45 21.92 -6.99 -29.46
CA TYR A 45 22.86 -7.98 -28.95
C TYR A 45 23.00 -9.11 -29.95
N GLN A 46 24.23 -9.39 -30.39
CA GLN A 46 24.55 -10.41 -31.40
C GLN A 46 23.74 -10.25 -32.70
N GLY A 47 23.62 -9.02 -33.21
CA GLY A 47 22.83 -8.71 -34.41
C GLY A 47 21.31 -8.67 -34.21
N GLU A 48 20.77 -9.29 -33.15
CA GLU A 48 19.34 -9.35 -32.83
C GLU A 48 18.88 -8.15 -31.99
N THR A 49 17.64 -7.73 -32.23
CA THR A 49 17.03 -6.57 -31.55
C THR A 49 16.10 -7.03 -30.44
N TYR A 50 16.35 -6.57 -29.22
CA TYR A 50 15.54 -6.90 -28.04
C TYR A 50 14.96 -5.64 -27.40
N PHE A 51 13.75 -5.80 -26.85
CA PHE A 51 13.12 -4.84 -25.94
C PHE A 51 12.98 -5.50 -24.56
N PRO A 52 14.03 -5.48 -23.73
CA PRO A 52 14.08 -6.30 -22.52
C PRO A 52 12.97 -6.02 -21.51
N VAL A 53 12.58 -4.76 -21.33
CA VAL A 53 11.49 -4.41 -20.40
C VAL A 53 10.16 -5.03 -20.84
N LEU A 54 9.83 -4.92 -22.13
CA LEU A 54 8.61 -5.51 -22.71
C LEU A 54 8.63 -7.04 -22.69
N ARG A 55 9.78 -7.64 -23.03
CA ARG A 55 9.95 -9.09 -22.94
C ARG A 55 9.82 -9.56 -21.48
N GLY A 56 10.28 -8.78 -20.52
CA GLY A 56 10.07 -9.04 -19.09
C GLY A 56 8.60 -9.23 -18.75
N TYR A 57 7.73 -8.34 -19.22
CA TYR A 57 6.28 -8.48 -19.04
C TYR A 57 5.72 -9.73 -19.73
N ALA A 58 6.13 -10.00 -20.97
CA ALA A 58 5.70 -11.20 -21.69
C ALA A 58 6.10 -12.48 -20.96
N VAL A 59 7.29 -12.50 -20.34
CA VAL A 59 7.76 -13.62 -19.51
C VAL A 59 6.95 -13.75 -18.23
N THR A 60 6.63 -12.65 -17.54
CA THR A 60 5.78 -12.70 -16.34
C THR A 60 4.35 -13.18 -16.63
N LEU A 61 3.86 -12.96 -17.85
CA LEU A 61 2.57 -13.46 -18.32
C LEU A 61 2.63 -14.91 -18.85
N GLY A 62 3.81 -15.52 -18.89
CA GLY A 62 4.01 -16.88 -19.42
C GLY A 62 3.99 -16.99 -20.95
N LEU A 63 4.03 -15.86 -21.68
CA LEU A 63 3.96 -15.80 -23.14
C LEU A 63 5.32 -15.92 -23.82
N SER A 64 6.41 -15.77 -23.08
CA SER A 64 7.77 -15.78 -23.62
C SER A 64 8.77 -16.32 -22.59
N GLN A 65 9.95 -16.71 -23.05
CA GLN A 65 11.06 -17.13 -22.20
C GLN A 65 12.33 -16.33 -22.53
N TRP A 66 13.16 -16.12 -21.51
CA TRP A 66 14.46 -15.50 -21.70
C TRP A 66 15.44 -16.49 -22.33
N PRO A 67 16.27 -16.05 -23.29
CA PRO A 67 17.42 -16.82 -23.73
C PRO A 67 18.30 -17.18 -22.51
N PRO A 68 18.80 -18.41 -22.41
CA PRO A 68 19.55 -18.87 -21.23
C PRO A 68 20.77 -18.00 -20.90
N GLU A 69 21.41 -17.42 -21.91
CA GLU A 69 22.54 -16.50 -21.77
C GLU A 69 22.22 -15.23 -20.97
N LEU A 70 21.00 -14.71 -21.11
CA LEU A 70 20.55 -13.45 -20.52
C LEU A 70 19.92 -13.62 -19.13
N GLN A 71 19.71 -14.86 -18.67
CA GLN A 71 19.10 -15.14 -17.36
C GLN A 71 20.09 -14.95 -16.21
N GLN A 72 21.36 -15.26 -16.43
CA GLN A 72 22.38 -15.29 -15.37
C GLN A 72 23.31 -14.07 -15.38
N ARG A 73 23.39 -13.34 -16.50
CA ARG A 73 24.27 -12.16 -16.62
C ARG A 73 23.55 -10.86 -16.32
N ARG A 74 24.27 -9.95 -15.67
CA ARG A 74 23.81 -8.59 -15.46
C ARG A 74 23.87 -7.82 -16.77
N TRP A 75 22.79 -7.13 -17.12
CA TRP A 75 22.68 -6.36 -18.36
C TRP A 75 23.75 -5.27 -18.49
N THR A 76 24.25 -4.74 -17.38
CA THR A 76 25.30 -3.73 -17.33
C THR A 76 26.68 -4.25 -17.73
N ASP A 77 26.87 -5.58 -17.74
CA ASP A 77 28.15 -6.23 -18.02
C ASP A 77 28.17 -6.89 -19.40
N LEU A 78 27.07 -6.80 -20.16
CA LEU A 78 26.99 -7.24 -21.54
C LEU A 78 27.58 -6.18 -22.47
N GLU A 79 28.35 -6.62 -23.47
CA GLU A 79 28.78 -5.77 -24.58
C GLU A 79 27.61 -5.61 -25.55
N LEU A 80 26.88 -4.51 -25.40
CA LEU A 80 25.72 -4.17 -26.23
C LEU A 80 26.18 -3.25 -27.37
N GLU A 81 25.84 -3.60 -28.62
CA GLU A 81 26.16 -2.77 -29.79
C GLU A 81 25.48 -1.40 -29.74
N SER A 82 24.23 -1.40 -29.29
CA SER A 82 23.45 -0.18 -29.02
C SER A 82 22.48 -0.45 -27.89
N ALA A 83 22.33 0.50 -26.98
CA ALA A 83 21.43 0.37 -25.83
C ALA A 83 20.85 1.71 -25.39
N ILE A 84 19.53 1.76 -25.21
CA ILE A 84 18.82 2.88 -24.62
C ILE A 84 18.42 2.47 -23.20
N TRP A 85 19.08 3.05 -22.21
CA TRP A 85 18.75 2.80 -20.80
C TRP A 85 17.64 3.72 -20.29
N PRO A 86 16.89 3.27 -19.28
CA PRO A 86 15.96 4.13 -18.54
C PRO A 86 16.68 5.32 -17.87
N LEU A 87 15.89 6.26 -17.35
CA LEU A 87 16.41 7.46 -16.68
C LEU A 87 17.30 7.09 -15.49
N VAL A 88 16.87 6.10 -14.71
CA VAL A 88 17.64 5.50 -13.62
C VAL A 88 17.97 4.06 -14.01
N PRO A 89 19.23 3.75 -14.36
CA PRO A 89 19.61 2.43 -14.87
C PRO A 89 19.85 1.41 -13.74
N TYR A 90 18.98 1.43 -12.74
CA TYR A 90 19.00 0.55 -11.58
C TYR A 90 17.59 0.07 -11.27
N ALA A 91 17.42 -1.22 -11.04
CA ALA A 91 16.19 -1.74 -10.44
C ALA A 91 16.20 -1.51 -8.92
N ALA A 92 15.02 -1.33 -8.33
CA ALA A 92 14.88 -1.07 -6.89
C ALA A 92 15.43 -2.19 -5.99
N ASN A 93 15.47 -3.43 -6.49
CA ASN A 93 16.01 -4.59 -5.79
C ASN A 93 17.46 -4.92 -6.19
N ALA A 94 18.03 -4.22 -7.16
CA ALA A 94 19.39 -4.47 -7.62
C ALA A 94 20.40 -3.92 -6.62
N THR A 95 21.32 -4.77 -6.21
CA THR A 95 22.36 -4.45 -5.23
C THR A 95 23.66 -4.10 -5.96
N ASP A 96 24.23 -2.93 -5.68
CA ASP A 96 25.58 -2.57 -6.10
C ASP A 96 26.57 -2.71 -4.95
N MET A 97 27.31 -3.82 -4.94
CA MET A 97 28.28 -4.12 -3.88
C MET A 97 29.45 -3.12 -3.85
N ARG A 98 29.73 -2.41 -4.95
CA ARG A 98 30.82 -1.40 -4.99
C ARG A 98 30.49 -0.14 -4.23
N ASN A 99 29.20 0.14 -4.07
CA ASN A 99 28.66 1.30 -3.36
C ASN A 99 27.81 0.85 -2.14
N ALA A 100 28.20 -0.27 -1.52
CA ALA A 100 27.65 -0.74 -0.26
C ALA A 100 28.18 0.10 0.93
N ASN A 101 27.50 0.05 2.07
CA ASN A 101 27.76 0.84 3.28
C ASN A 101 27.29 2.31 3.24
N TYR A 102 26.14 2.60 2.62
CA TYR A 102 25.53 3.94 2.59
C TYR A 102 26.42 5.00 1.95
N VAL A 103 26.17 5.29 0.67
CA VAL A 103 26.88 6.35 -0.06
C VAL A 103 25.95 7.52 -0.29
N SER A 104 26.38 8.73 0.10
CA SER A 104 25.56 9.93 -0.03
C SER A 104 25.48 10.42 -1.50
N PRO A 105 24.46 11.23 -1.85
CA PRO A 105 24.29 11.79 -3.20
C PRO A 105 25.46 12.65 -3.70
N PHE A 106 26.27 13.20 -2.79
CA PHE A 106 27.35 14.13 -3.11
C PHE A 106 28.75 13.55 -2.86
N ALA A 107 28.84 12.35 -2.29
CA ALA A 107 30.09 11.64 -2.12
C ALA A 107 30.62 11.06 -3.44
N ASP A 108 31.87 10.62 -3.41
CA ASP A 108 32.49 9.85 -4.49
C ASP A 108 31.87 8.46 -4.57
N GLN A 109 31.35 8.13 -5.73
CA GLN A 109 30.70 6.85 -6.03
C GLN A 109 31.53 6.07 -7.03
N GLN A 110 31.69 4.77 -6.80
CA GLN A 110 32.43 3.87 -7.69
C GLN A 110 31.56 3.41 -8.85
N VAL A 111 31.34 4.30 -9.83
CA VAL A 111 30.45 4.08 -10.97
C VAL A 111 31.19 4.13 -12.31
N LYS A 112 30.71 3.38 -13.32
CA LYS A 112 31.36 3.31 -14.66
C LYS A 112 31.39 4.68 -15.37
N SER A 113 30.33 5.48 -15.20
CA SER A 113 30.22 6.82 -15.78
C SER A 113 29.17 7.66 -15.04
N ARG A 114 29.08 8.95 -15.36
CA ARG A 114 28.13 9.90 -14.74
C ARG A 114 26.66 9.48 -14.88
N ARG A 115 26.31 8.69 -15.91
CA ARG A 115 24.96 8.14 -16.11
C ARG A 115 24.56 7.13 -15.04
N TRP A 116 25.53 6.36 -14.55
CA TRP A 116 25.36 5.32 -13.54
C TRP A 116 25.44 5.87 -12.12
N ARG A 117 25.36 7.19 -11.95
CA ARG A 117 25.44 7.79 -10.63
C ARG A 117 24.14 7.56 -9.87
N HIS A 118 24.25 7.15 -8.60
CA HIS A 118 23.14 7.07 -7.67
C HIS A 118 22.74 8.48 -7.24
N TRP A 119 21.70 9.03 -7.88
CA TRP A 119 21.29 10.43 -7.73
C TRP A 119 20.88 10.80 -6.31
N LEU A 120 20.30 9.85 -5.58
CA LEU A 120 19.87 10.04 -4.19
C LEU A 120 20.66 9.17 -3.20
N GLY A 121 21.80 8.63 -3.66
CA GLY A 121 22.66 7.76 -2.86
C GLY A 121 22.17 6.32 -2.80
N THR A 122 22.86 5.54 -1.97
CA THR A 122 22.61 4.11 -1.78
C THR A 122 22.27 3.78 -0.32
N ASP A 123 21.55 2.67 -0.12
CA ASP A 123 21.30 2.12 1.21
C ASP A 123 22.50 1.30 1.75
N ASN A 124 22.33 0.68 2.92
CA ASN A 124 23.40 -0.14 3.53
C ASN A 124 23.81 -1.33 2.64
N LEU A 125 22.87 -1.87 1.87
CA LEU A 125 23.12 -3.00 0.97
C LEU A 125 23.71 -2.53 -0.36
N GLY A 126 23.69 -1.24 -0.68
CA GLY A 126 24.12 -0.70 -1.98
C GLY A 126 22.99 -0.64 -3.01
N ARG A 127 21.72 -0.61 -2.59
CA ARG A 127 20.57 -0.39 -3.49
C ARG A 127 20.37 1.09 -3.74
N ASP A 128 19.96 1.45 -4.96
CA ASP A 128 19.69 2.83 -5.33
C ASP A 128 18.41 3.37 -4.67
N VAL A 129 18.53 4.49 -3.95
CA VAL A 129 17.40 5.10 -3.22
C VAL A 129 16.36 5.70 -4.17
N LEU A 130 16.78 6.28 -5.30
CA LEU A 130 15.85 6.90 -6.25
C LEU A 130 15.00 5.84 -6.96
N ALA A 131 15.60 4.75 -7.42
CA ALA A 131 14.91 3.59 -7.96
C ALA A 131 13.96 2.99 -6.91
N GLY A 132 14.41 2.89 -5.65
CA GLY A 132 13.59 2.48 -4.52
C GLY A 132 12.34 3.34 -4.34
N MET A 133 12.45 4.67 -4.44
CA MET A 133 11.30 5.56 -4.34
C MET A 133 10.35 5.49 -5.54
N ILE A 134 10.87 5.32 -6.76
CA ILE A 134 10.05 5.16 -7.97
C ILE A 134 9.21 3.87 -7.86
N SER A 135 9.85 2.75 -7.51
CA SER A 135 9.15 1.48 -7.28
C SER A 135 8.21 1.55 -6.06
N GLY A 136 8.63 2.22 -4.99
CA GLY A 136 7.81 2.46 -3.80
C GLY A 136 6.55 3.26 -4.09
N THR A 137 6.63 4.23 -5.01
CA THR A 137 5.47 5.01 -5.49
C THR A 137 4.43 4.10 -6.12
N ARG A 138 4.84 3.14 -6.96
CA ARG A 138 3.95 2.13 -7.55
C ARG A 138 3.26 1.29 -6.49
N THR A 139 4.02 0.77 -5.53
CA THR A 139 3.47 -0.05 -4.43
C THR A 139 2.49 0.73 -3.57
N ALA A 140 2.82 1.97 -3.20
CA ALA A 140 1.95 2.83 -2.40
C ALA A 140 0.62 3.14 -3.12
N MET A 141 0.65 3.41 -4.42
CA MET A 141 -0.56 3.64 -5.21
C MET A 141 -1.45 2.39 -5.29
N LEU A 142 -0.86 1.21 -5.54
CA LEU A 142 -1.61 -0.05 -5.57
C LEU A 142 -2.30 -0.34 -4.23
N VAL A 143 -1.57 -0.21 -3.12
CA VAL A 143 -2.14 -0.41 -1.77
C VAL A 143 -3.26 0.59 -1.49
N GLY A 144 -3.08 1.86 -1.87
CA GLY A 144 -4.11 2.88 -1.70
C GLY A 144 -5.40 2.58 -2.47
N ILE A 145 -5.29 2.15 -3.73
CA ILE A 145 -6.43 1.78 -4.57
C ILE A 145 -7.16 0.56 -3.99
N VAL A 146 -6.42 -0.49 -3.62
CA VAL A 146 -7.00 -1.71 -3.04
C VAL A 146 -7.69 -1.40 -1.70
N ALA A 147 -7.03 -0.65 -0.81
CA ALA A 147 -7.59 -0.27 0.48
C ALA A 147 -8.88 0.54 0.34
N MET A 148 -8.90 1.53 -0.57
CA MET A 148 -10.09 2.33 -0.82
C MET A 148 -11.21 1.50 -1.46
N GLY A 149 -10.88 0.54 -2.32
CA GLY A 149 -11.84 -0.40 -2.89
C GLY A 149 -12.50 -1.27 -1.82
N VAL A 150 -11.72 -1.82 -0.89
CA VAL A 150 -12.25 -2.61 0.24
C VAL A 150 -13.09 -1.73 1.17
N ALA A 151 -12.61 -0.53 1.50
CA ALA A 151 -13.35 0.41 2.35
C ALA A 151 -14.69 0.81 1.71
N ALA A 152 -14.71 1.10 0.41
CA ALA A 152 -15.93 1.39 -0.33
C ALA A 152 -16.88 0.19 -0.34
N LEU A 153 -16.38 -1.02 -0.58
CA LEU A 153 -17.20 -2.23 -0.58
C LEU A 153 -17.89 -2.46 0.78
N ILE A 154 -17.14 -2.39 1.87
CA ILE A 154 -17.67 -2.56 3.23
C ILE A 154 -18.61 -1.40 3.58
N GLY A 155 -18.19 -0.15 3.32
CA GLY A 155 -18.96 1.04 3.64
C GLY A 155 -20.29 1.12 2.91
N ILE A 156 -20.30 0.82 1.61
CA ILE A 156 -21.53 0.79 0.80
C ILE A 156 -22.43 -0.35 1.25
N SER A 157 -21.87 -1.53 1.52
CA SER A 157 -22.66 -2.68 2.01
C SER A 157 -23.31 -2.37 3.35
N LEU A 158 -22.54 -1.89 4.33
CA LEU A 158 -23.07 -1.52 5.64
C LEU A 158 -24.07 -0.37 5.55
N GLY A 159 -23.80 0.65 4.72
CA GLY A 159 -24.69 1.77 4.45
C GLY A 159 -26.01 1.34 3.81
N ALA A 160 -25.99 0.38 2.89
CA ALA A 160 -27.18 -0.17 2.26
C ALA A 160 -28.02 -1.01 3.24
N LEU A 161 -27.38 -1.85 4.05
CA LEU A 161 -28.07 -2.62 5.11
C LEU A 161 -28.70 -1.67 6.14
N ALA A 162 -27.94 -0.65 6.55
CA ALA A 162 -28.39 0.45 7.38
C ALA A 162 -29.66 1.10 6.80
N GLY A 163 -29.64 1.54 5.53
CA GLY A 163 -30.81 2.13 4.88
C GLY A 163 -32.00 1.18 4.71
N PHE A 164 -31.76 -0.12 4.53
CA PHE A 164 -32.84 -1.11 4.35
C PHE A 164 -33.63 -1.40 5.64
N TRP A 165 -32.98 -1.43 6.81
CA TRP A 165 -33.65 -1.86 8.04
C TRP A 165 -34.46 -0.77 8.77
N GLY A 166 -34.24 0.51 8.44
CA GLY A 166 -34.91 1.65 9.06
C GLY A 166 -34.52 1.87 10.53
N ASP A 167 -34.52 3.12 10.95
CA ASP A 167 -33.97 3.63 12.22
C ASP A 167 -34.48 2.94 13.50
N ASP A 168 -35.72 2.49 13.46
CA ASP A 168 -36.45 2.18 14.68
C ASP A 168 -36.16 0.80 15.27
N ARG A 169 -35.53 -0.10 14.51
CA ARG A 169 -35.40 -1.52 14.92
C ARG A 169 -34.13 -1.86 15.71
N TRP A 170 -33.09 -1.03 15.68
CA TRP A 170 -31.78 -1.32 16.31
C TRP A 170 -31.39 -0.34 17.41
N ARG A 171 -32.16 -0.31 18.50
CA ARG A 171 -31.86 0.51 19.69
C ARG A 171 -30.95 -0.24 20.68
N LYS A 172 -29.65 0.10 20.73
CA LYS A 172 -28.73 -0.35 21.79
C LYS A 172 -28.41 0.79 22.79
N PRO A 173 -28.29 0.51 24.10
CA PRO A 173 -27.82 1.49 25.08
C PRO A 173 -26.36 1.91 24.81
N ARG A 174 -26.00 3.20 24.95
CA ARG A 174 -24.61 3.68 24.68
C ARG A 174 -23.60 2.97 25.56
N ALA A 175 -23.95 2.71 26.81
CA ALA A 175 -23.09 2.01 27.76
C ALA A 175 -22.66 0.62 27.22
N ARG A 176 -23.58 -0.10 26.58
CA ARG A 176 -23.30 -1.42 26.00
C ARG A 176 -22.44 -1.31 24.74
N TRP A 177 -22.68 -0.29 23.91
CA TRP A 177 -21.95 -0.06 22.67
C TRP A 177 -20.50 0.37 22.93
N TRP A 178 -20.29 1.34 23.81
CA TRP A 178 -18.95 1.76 24.26
C TRP A 178 -18.20 0.64 24.99
N GLY A 179 -18.90 -0.15 25.82
CA GLY A 179 -18.31 -1.32 26.46
C GLY A 179 -17.87 -2.41 25.47
N GLN A 180 -18.63 -2.60 24.38
CA GLN A 180 -18.24 -3.52 23.30
C GLN A 180 -17.05 -3.00 22.49
N LEU A 181 -16.97 -1.69 22.22
CA LEU A 181 -15.81 -1.11 21.55
C LEU A 181 -14.54 -1.21 22.38
N LEU A 182 -14.59 -0.81 23.66
CA LEU A 182 -13.47 -0.92 24.60
C LEU A 182 -13.07 -2.39 24.79
N GLY A 183 -14.04 -3.28 24.97
CA GLY A 183 -13.79 -4.72 25.04
C GLY A 183 -13.18 -5.28 23.76
N GLY A 184 -13.60 -4.80 22.59
CA GLY A 184 -13.03 -5.18 21.29
C GLY A 184 -11.58 -4.76 21.13
N VAL A 185 -11.20 -3.56 21.58
CA VAL A 185 -9.80 -3.09 21.57
C VAL A 185 -8.93 -3.97 22.48
N LEU A 186 -9.42 -4.29 23.68
CA LEU A 186 -8.71 -5.20 24.60
C LEU A 186 -8.60 -6.62 24.03
N ALA A 187 -9.66 -7.10 23.38
CA ALA A 187 -9.69 -8.41 22.75
C ALA A 187 -8.74 -8.50 21.54
N LEU A 188 -8.55 -7.42 20.78
CA LEU A 188 -7.54 -7.31 19.72
C LEU A 188 -6.12 -7.48 20.28
N GLY A 189 -5.80 -6.83 21.39
CA GLY A 189 -4.51 -6.99 22.08
C GLY A 189 -4.26 -8.44 22.53
N TYR A 190 -5.31 -9.11 23.02
CA TYR A 190 -5.25 -10.53 23.39
C TYR A 190 -5.00 -11.44 22.17
N ILE A 191 -5.74 -11.26 21.06
CA ILE A 191 -5.53 -12.04 19.83
C ILE A 191 -4.07 -11.90 19.36
N PHE A 192 -3.55 -10.68 19.34
CA PHE A 192 -2.16 -10.42 18.96
C PHE A 192 -1.18 -11.20 19.85
N SER A 193 -1.41 -11.22 21.16
CA SER A 193 -0.58 -12.01 22.10
C SER A 193 -0.65 -13.52 21.85
N VAL A 194 -1.81 -14.05 21.46
CA VAL A 194 -2.02 -15.48 21.19
C VAL A 194 -1.36 -15.89 19.88
N ILE A 195 -1.50 -15.10 18.81
CA ILE A 195 -0.83 -15.35 17.54
C ILE A 195 0.69 -15.30 17.72
N TRP A 196 1.20 -14.34 18.49
CA TRP A 196 2.62 -14.23 18.79
C TRP A 196 3.16 -15.44 19.58
N ARG A 197 2.36 -16.01 20.48
CA ARG A 197 2.76 -17.17 21.32
C ARG A 197 2.56 -18.53 20.63
N ALA A 198 1.45 -18.71 19.92
CA ALA A 198 1.06 -19.99 19.33
C ALA A 198 1.64 -20.20 17.92
N GLY A 199 2.10 -19.12 17.26
CA GLY A 199 2.49 -19.16 15.86
C GLY A 199 1.30 -19.28 14.92
N LEU A 200 1.47 -18.83 13.66
CA LEU A 200 0.43 -18.81 12.61
C LEU A 200 -0.05 -20.20 12.15
N GLY A 201 0.39 -21.30 12.77
CA GLY A 201 0.24 -22.67 12.27
C GLY A 201 -0.96 -23.46 12.78
N LEU A 202 -1.72 -22.97 13.75
CA LEU A 202 -2.85 -23.72 14.35
C LEU A 202 -4.20 -23.10 13.98
N PRO A 203 -4.96 -23.66 13.01
CA PRO A 203 -6.31 -23.22 12.67
C PRO A 203 -7.25 -23.18 13.88
N TRP A 204 -7.05 -24.08 14.84
CA TRP A 204 -7.82 -24.13 16.09
C TRP A 204 -7.53 -22.95 17.02
N ALA A 205 -6.29 -22.44 17.03
CA ALA A 205 -5.93 -21.27 17.82
C ALA A 205 -6.62 -20.00 17.27
N LEU A 206 -6.76 -19.89 15.95
CA LEU A 206 -7.51 -18.80 15.32
C LEU A 206 -9.00 -18.87 15.67
N LEU A 207 -9.61 -20.06 15.58
CA LEU A 207 -11.01 -20.26 15.97
C LEU A 207 -11.28 -19.94 17.45
N LEU A 208 -10.43 -20.43 18.36
CA LEU A 208 -10.53 -20.13 19.78
C LEU A 208 -10.34 -18.63 20.07
N SER A 209 -9.40 -17.98 19.37
CA SER A 209 -9.17 -16.53 19.53
C SER A 209 -10.37 -15.71 19.06
N ALA A 210 -11.04 -16.11 17.97
CA ALA A 210 -12.26 -15.46 17.48
C ALA A 210 -13.44 -15.66 18.45
N LEU A 211 -13.62 -16.88 18.99
CA LEU A 211 -14.64 -17.17 20.00
C LEU A 211 -14.44 -16.33 21.27
N LEU A 212 -13.19 -16.25 21.75
CA LEU A 212 -12.84 -15.45 22.91
C LEU A 212 -12.96 -13.95 22.65
N PHE A 213 -12.73 -13.49 21.42
CA PHE A 213 -12.94 -12.09 21.04
C PHE A 213 -14.40 -11.67 21.18
N PHE A 214 -15.31 -12.43 20.55
CA PHE A 214 -16.74 -12.16 20.69
C PHE A 214 -17.22 -12.34 22.12
N GLY A 215 -16.66 -13.31 22.85
CA GLY A 215 -16.92 -13.54 24.27
C GLY A 215 -16.51 -12.36 25.16
N LEU A 216 -15.26 -11.89 25.05
CA LEU A 216 -14.70 -10.81 25.87
C LEU A 216 -15.33 -9.46 25.53
N ALA A 217 -15.48 -9.14 24.24
CA ALA A 217 -16.16 -7.92 23.80
C ALA A 217 -17.63 -7.91 24.26
N GLY A 218 -18.31 -9.06 24.17
CA GLY A 218 -19.67 -9.26 24.67
C GLY A 218 -19.77 -9.07 26.18
N TRP A 219 -18.83 -9.64 26.94
CA TRP A 219 -18.76 -9.56 28.39
C TRP A 219 -18.49 -8.14 28.90
N CYS A 220 -17.52 -7.42 28.32
CA CYS A 220 -17.26 -6.01 28.62
C CYS A 220 -18.48 -5.13 28.31
N GLY A 221 -19.16 -5.38 27.18
CA GLY A 221 -20.42 -4.71 26.86
C GLY A 221 -21.51 -4.94 27.91
N TRP A 222 -21.69 -6.19 28.34
CA TRP A 222 -22.67 -6.55 29.36
C TRP A 222 -22.35 -5.94 30.73
N LEU A 223 -21.08 -5.95 31.14
CA LEU A 223 -20.60 -5.30 32.37
C LEU A 223 -20.84 -3.79 32.34
N ALA A 224 -20.48 -3.12 31.25
CA ALA A 224 -20.67 -1.68 31.09
C ALA A 224 -22.16 -1.28 31.20
N GLY A 225 -23.07 -2.12 30.69
CA GLY A 225 -24.52 -1.94 30.86
C GLY A 225 -25.01 -2.07 32.31
N ARG A 226 -24.29 -2.79 33.18
CA ARG A 226 -24.62 -2.91 34.61
C ARG A 226 -24.00 -1.81 35.47
N VAL A 227 -22.75 -1.45 35.20
CA VAL A 227 -21.99 -0.46 35.96
C VAL A 227 -22.44 0.96 35.63
N TRP A 228 -22.74 1.26 34.36
CA TRP A 228 -23.07 2.61 33.92
C TRP A 228 -24.60 2.83 33.79
N ARG A 229 -25.29 2.93 34.94
CA ARG A 229 -26.75 3.12 35.02
C ARG A 229 -27.24 4.57 35.05
N GLY A 230 -26.33 5.55 35.01
CA GLY A 230 -26.65 6.98 35.05
C GLY A 230 -27.43 7.48 33.82
N PRO A 231 -28.02 8.69 33.87
CA PRO A 231 -28.86 9.25 32.80
C PRO A 231 -28.12 9.35 31.45
N ALA A 232 -26.79 9.48 31.45
CA ALA A 232 -25.98 9.46 30.23
C ALA A 232 -25.82 8.04 29.62
N GLY A 233 -25.80 6.99 30.44
CA GLY A 233 -25.60 5.60 30.00
C GLY A 233 -26.86 4.92 29.43
N ARG A 234 -28.04 5.36 29.91
CA ARG A 234 -29.36 4.86 29.44
C ARG A 234 -29.88 5.54 28.18
N ARG A 235 -29.33 6.70 27.79
CA ARG A 235 -29.71 7.35 26.53
C ARG A 235 -29.46 6.35 25.41
N THR A 236 -30.49 5.85 24.77
CA THR A 236 -30.30 5.03 23.59
C THR A 236 -29.66 5.90 22.51
N ILE A 237 -28.63 5.39 21.84
CA ILE A 237 -28.29 5.93 20.53
C ILE A 237 -29.30 5.24 19.62
N ALA A 238 -30.35 5.98 19.22
CA ALA A 238 -30.93 5.72 17.92
C ALA A 238 -29.84 6.13 16.94
N LEU A 239 -29.35 5.20 16.13
CA LEU A 239 -28.37 5.47 15.09
C LEU A 239 -29.19 6.02 13.93
N PRO A 240 -29.34 7.35 13.73
CA PRO A 240 -30.36 7.89 12.85
C PRO A 240 -30.12 7.46 11.39
N LEU A 241 -30.67 6.32 11.01
CA LEU A 241 -30.79 5.82 9.64
C LEU A 241 -31.73 6.68 8.79
N ASP A 242 -32.53 7.57 9.41
CA ASP A 242 -33.52 8.43 8.75
C ASP A 242 -32.99 9.83 8.40
N SER A 243 -31.70 10.13 8.64
CA SER A 243 -31.12 11.46 8.34
C SER A 243 -29.81 11.46 7.54
N LEU A 244 -29.43 10.31 6.94
CA LEU A 244 -28.35 10.20 5.95
C LEU A 244 -28.88 9.76 4.59
#